data_AF-A0A6I9MQ19-F1
#
_entry.id   AF-A0A6I9MQ19-F1
#
_cell.length_a   1.000
_cell.length_b   1.000
_cell.length_c   1.000
_cell.angle_alpha   90.00
_cell.angle_beta   90.00
_cell.angle_gamma   90.00
#
_symmetry.space_group_name_H-M   'P 1'
#
loop_
_entity.id
_entity.type
_entity.pdbx_description
1 polymer ?
#
loop_
_entity_poly.entity_id
_entity_poly.type
_entity_poly.pdbx_seq_one_letter_code
_entity_poly.pdbx_strand_id
1 'polypeptide(L)'
;MSLTNCRRMEAVLSVAFALCFFITSGVHGDSLTVLQSPDFVSFQKGDWPISGEKIPDLVALTMGFSVQEDLAWPGLKAGPLFQRPRANVLVVVRGVDSLDMPNSVASYPLENPVPFTLDSVAETVHSLFAEDTPVVLQLAPSEERLYMLGKANAVFEDLPVTLQQIRARLSQDGSVLASLPLNSLSRNAEADLLFLSEVQVLHDITALVSWPVLLKVQAAQTC
;
A
#
# COMPACT_ATOMS: atom_id res chain seq x y z
N MET A 1 -1.58 -73.35 3.51
CA MET A 1 -0.92 -72.04 3.30
C MET A 1 -1.82 -70.97 3.89
N SER A 2 -1.32 -70.22 4.86
CA SER A 2 -2.12 -69.56 5.91
C SER A 2 -2.68 -68.19 5.49
N LEU A 3 -4.00 -68.00 5.69
CA LEU A 3 -4.76 -66.75 5.52
C LEU A 3 -4.21 -65.57 6.35
N THR A 4 -3.37 -65.84 7.36
CA THR A 4 -2.72 -64.81 8.19
C THR A 4 -1.62 -64.02 7.49
N ASN A 5 -0.96 -64.60 6.47
CA ASN A 5 0.09 -63.88 5.73
C ASN A 5 -0.48 -62.86 4.73
N CYS A 6 -1.66 -63.12 4.15
CA CYS A 6 -2.30 -62.21 3.20
C CYS A 6 -2.74 -60.90 3.87
N ARG A 7 -3.36 -61.01 5.06
CA ARG A 7 -3.84 -59.85 5.85
C ARG A 7 -2.70 -58.98 6.39
N ARG A 8 -1.53 -59.59 6.65
CA ARG A 8 -0.31 -58.88 7.10
C ARG A 8 0.33 -58.11 5.95
N MET A 9 0.24 -58.62 4.72
CA MET A 9 0.77 -57.96 3.52
C MET A 9 -0.04 -56.73 3.14
N GLU A 10 -1.38 -56.81 3.23
CA GLU A 10 -2.28 -55.66 2.99
C GLU A 10 -2.10 -54.54 4.03
N ALA A 11 -1.89 -54.89 5.30
CA ALA A 11 -1.63 -53.90 6.35
C ALA A 11 -0.29 -53.19 6.16
N VAL A 12 0.76 -53.91 5.74
CA VAL A 12 2.08 -53.32 5.45
C VAL A 12 2.01 -52.43 4.21
N LEU A 13 1.27 -52.83 3.17
CA LEU A 13 1.09 -52.02 1.96
C LEU A 13 0.33 -50.72 2.27
N SER A 14 -0.75 -50.78 3.06
CA SER A 14 -1.54 -49.61 3.46
C SER A 14 -0.75 -48.65 4.36
N VAL A 15 0.07 -49.17 5.28
CA VAL A 15 0.95 -48.34 6.12
C VAL A 15 2.05 -47.70 5.28
N ALA A 16 2.62 -48.42 4.31
CA ALA A 16 3.61 -47.85 3.39
C ALA A 16 3.01 -46.77 2.46
N PHE A 17 1.77 -46.95 2.01
CA PHE A 17 1.07 -45.96 1.17
C PHE A 17 0.69 -44.71 1.96
N ALA A 18 0.23 -44.88 3.21
CA ALA A 18 -0.02 -43.76 4.12
C ALA A 18 1.29 -43.01 4.44
N LEU A 19 2.39 -43.72 4.70
CA LEU A 19 3.70 -43.12 4.95
C LEU A 19 4.23 -42.36 3.73
N CYS A 20 4.02 -42.87 2.51
CA CYS A 20 4.40 -42.15 1.27
C CYS A 20 3.59 -40.87 1.07
N PHE A 21 2.29 -40.86 1.41
CA PHE A 21 1.46 -39.65 1.38
C PHE A 21 1.91 -38.58 2.39
N PHE A 22 2.49 -38.99 3.52
CA PHE A 22 3.11 -38.06 4.48
C PHE A 22 4.50 -37.55 4.03
N ILE A 23 5.16 -38.20 3.08
CA ILE A 23 6.48 -37.78 2.55
C ILE A 23 6.34 -36.81 1.37
N THR A 24 5.16 -36.71 0.75
CA THR A 24 4.90 -35.72 -0.33
C THR A 24 4.53 -34.32 0.17
N SER A 25 4.64 -34.04 1.47
CA SER A 25 4.45 -32.68 2.00
C SER A 25 5.73 -31.86 1.86
N GLY A 26 5.76 -30.97 0.88
CA GLY A 26 6.70 -29.85 0.84
C GLY A 26 7.37 -29.66 -0.51
N VAL A 27 6.64 -29.11 -1.48
CA VAL A 27 7.30 -28.24 -2.46
C VAL A 27 7.53 -26.92 -1.73
N HIS A 28 8.73 -26.73 -1.20
CA HIS A 28 9.18 -25.48 -0.58
C HIS A 28 10.14 -24.82 -1.56
N GLY A 29 9.59 -23.98 -2.44
CA GLY A 29 10.36 -23.24 -3.45
C GLY A 29 9.85 -21.84 -3.75
N ASP A 30 8.71 -21.43 -3.18
CA ASP A 30 8.12 -20.14 -3.48
C ASP A 30 8.64 -19.09 -2.48
N SER A 31 9.54 -18.24 -2.96
CA SER A 31 10.08 -17.11 -2.19
C SER A 31 10.10 -15.84 -3.00
N LEU A 32 9.83 -14.72 -2.33
CA LEU A 32 10.04 -13.38 -2.85
C LEU A 32 11.42 -12.90 -2.41
N THR A 33 12.35 -12.78 -3.34
CA THR A 33 13.70 -12.27 -3.06
C THR A 33 13.88 -10.86 -3.61
N VAL A 34 14.27 -9.93 -2.74
CA VAL A 34 14.64 -8.57 -3.12
C VAL A 34 16.12 -8.55 -3.48
N LEU A 35 16.43 -8.38 -4.77
CA LEU A 35 17.81 -8.34 -5.26
C LEU A 35 18.48 -7.00 -4.99
N GLN A 36 17.76 -5.91 -5.22
CA GLN A 36 18.29 -4.56 -5.06
C GLN A 36 17.16 -3.59 -4.72
N SER A 37 17.44 -2.65 -3.82
CA SER A 37 16.55 -1.53 -3.51
C SER A 37 17.37 -0.24 -3.36
N PRO A 38 16.79 0.93 -3.70
CA PRO A 38 17.39 2.22 -3.36
C PRO A 38 17.49 2.44 -1.84
N ASP A 39 18.37 3.32 -1.38
CA ASP A 39 18.62 3.59 0.04
C ASP A 39 17.38 4.05 0.83
N PHE A 40 16.41 4.65 0.13
CA PHE A 40 15.17 5.17 0.71
C PHE A 40 14.01 4.15 0.73
N VAL A 41 14.19 2.95 0.16
CA VAL A 41 13.24 1.83 0.26
C VAL A 41 13.88 0.73 1.12
N SER A 42 13.33 0.54 2.31
CA SER A 42 13.91 -0.35 3.32
C SER A 42 13.06 -1.61 3.51
N PHE A 43 13.65 -2.74 3.17
CA PHE A 43 13.12 -4.08 3.43
C PHE A 43 13.69 -4.62 4.75
N GLN A 44 12.82 -5.00 5.68
CA GLN A 44 13.23 -5.55 6.96
C GLN A 44 13.65 -7.02 6.80
N LYS A 45 14.70 -7.47 7.49
CA LYS A 45 15.07 -8.88 7.45
C LYS A 45 14.20 -9.66 8.42
N GLY A 46 13.51 -10.69 7.93
CA GLY A 46 12.71 -11.59 8.75
C GLY A 46 11.96 -12.59 7.89
N ASP A 47 11.54 -13.69 8.51
CA ASP A 47 10.87 -14.81 7.84
C ASP A 47 9.34 -14.62 7.83
N TRP A 48 8.87 -13.42 7.48
CA TRP A 48 7.43 -13.14 7.43
C TRP A 48 6.86 -13.53 6.08
N PRO A 49 5.89 -14.45 6.04
CA PRO A 49 5.26 -14.84 4.80
C PRO A 49 4.49 -13.67 4.18
N ILE A 50 4.48 -13.61 2.86
CA ILE A 50 3.66 -12.68 2.08
C ILE A 50 2.82 -13.46 1.09
N SER A 51 1.55 -13.08 0.92
CA SER A 51 0.68 -13.68 -0.08
C SER A 51 1.09 -13.26 -1.50
N GLY A 52 1.10 -14.19 -2.46
CA GLY A 52 1.34 -13.90 -3.87
C GLY A 52 0.39 -12.84 -4.44
N GLU A 53 -0.84 -12.81 -3.97
CA GLU A 53 -1.86 -11.81 -4.35
C GLU A 53 -1.48 -10.38 -3.95
N LYS A 54 -0.63 -10.23 -2.92
CA LYS A 54 -0.21 -8.93 -2.38
C LYS A 54 1.11 -8.42 -2.97
N ILE A 55 1.72 -9.15 -3.90
CA ILE A 55 2.94 -8.69 -4.59
C ILE A 55 2.69 -7.41 -5.42
N PRO A 56 1.61 -7.29 -6.21
CA PRO A 56 1.33 -6.05 -6.92
C PRO A 56 1.17 -4.85 -5.98
N ASP A 57 0.50 -5.04 -4.84
CA ASP A 57 0.32 -4.01 -3.80
C ASP A 57 1.67 -3.59 -3.20
N LEU A 58 2.53 -4.55 -2.88
CA LEU A 58 3.89 -4.30 -2.42
C LEU A 58 4.68 -3.46 -3.44
N VAL A 59 4.62 -3.84 -4.72
CA VAL A 59 5.29 -3.12 -5.81
C VAL A 59 4.76 -1.69 -5.94
N ALA A 60 3.44 -1.49 -5.84
CA ALA A 60 2.82 -0.17 -5.86
C ALA A 60 3.29 0.71 -4.68
N LEU A 61 3.30 0.15 -3.47
CA LEU A 61 3.76 0.84 -2.25
C LEU A 61 5.22 1.26 -2.34
N THR A 62 6.11 0.42 -2.88
CA THR A 62 7.52 0.80 -3.07
C THR A 62 7.69 1.98 -4.04
N MET A 63 6.74 2.19 -4.95
CA MET A 63 6.70 3.35 -5.85
C MET A 63 6.01 4.58 -5.27
N GLY A 64 5.56 4.49 -4.01
CA GLY A 64 4.84 5.57 -3.35
C GLY A 64 3.42 5.76 -3.86
N PHE A 65 2.80 4.69 -4.38
CA PHE A 65 1.37 4.66 -4.69
C PHE A 65 0.58 4.11 -3.50
N SER A 66 -0.65 4.58 -3.34
CA SER A 66 -1.61 4.01 -2.40
C SER A 66 -2.22 2.73 -2.96
N VAL A 67 -2.51 1.78 -2.08
CA VAL A 67 -3.21 0.53 -2.40
C VAL A 67 -4.59 0.54 -1.75
N GLN A 68 -5.51 -0.27 -2.27
CA GLN A 68 -6.89 -0.29 -1.79
C GLN A 68 -7.02 -0.92 -0.39
N GLU A 69 -6.19 -1.92 -0.10
CA GLU A 69 -6.13 -2.59 1.19
C GLU A 69 -4.73 -2.42 1.78
N ASP A 70 -4.67 -1.94 3.02
CA ASP A 70 -3.40 -1.76 3.72
C ASP A 70 -2.62 -3.07 3.78
N LEU A 71 -1.39 -3.04 3.27
CA LEU A 71 -0.46 -4.15 3.37
C LEU A 71 0.04 -4.21 4.82
N ALA A 72 -0.69 -4.91 5.70
CA ALA A 72 -0.35 -5.14 7.11
C ALA A 72 0.88 -6.06 7.31
N TRP A 73 1.80 -6.10 6.34
CA TRP A 73 2.97 -6.95 6.32
C TRP A 73 4.20 -6.17 6.81
N PRO A 74 4.94 -6.68 7.82
CA PRO A 74 6.03 -5.95 8.47
C PRO A 74 7.31 -5.86 7.63
N GLY A 75 7.41 -6.59 6.52
CA GLY A 75 8.64 -6.67 5.73
C GLY A 75 8.99 -5.37 4.98
N LEU A 76 8.04 -4.46 4.75
CA LEU A 76 8.28 -3.16 4.15
C LEU A 76 8.22 -2.05 5.21
N LYS A 77 9.29 -1.25 5.32
CA LYS A 77 9.30 -0.08 6.19
C LYS A 77 8.83 1.16 5.44
N ALA A 78 8.07 2.03 6.12
CA ALA A 78 7.70 3.34 5.61
C ALA A 78 8.94 4.18 5.25
N GLY A 79 8.99 4.64 4.00
CA GLY A 79 10.06 5.49 3.45
C GLY A 79 9.63 6.95 3.26
N PRO A 80 10.51 7.79 2.69
CA PRO A 80 10.21 9.19 2.41
C PRO A 80 9.12 9.33 1.33
N LEU A 81 8.08 10.14 1.59
CA LEU A 81 6.92 10.32 0.69
C LEU A 81 7.28 10.96 -0.67
N PHE A 82 8.36 11.73 -0.71
CA PHE A 82 8.77 12.52 -1.86
C PHE A 82 9.91 11.89 -2.68
N GLN A 83 10.42 10.74 -2.25
CA GLN A 83 11.44 9.99 -2.99
C GLN A 83 10.84 8.67 -3.45
N ARG A 84 10.81 8.49 -4.78
CA ARG A 84 10.19 7.32 -5.40
C ARG A 84 11.20 6.66 -6.34
N PRO A 85 11.26 5.32 -6.36
CA PRO A 85 11.99 4.61 -7.39
C PRO A 85 11.49 4.99 -8.78
N ARG A 86 12.40 5.06 -9.75
CA ARG A 86 12.04 5.36 -11.15
C ARG A 86 11.53 4.15 -11.92
N ALA A 87 11.88 2.95 -11.46
CA ALA A 87 11.51 1.69 -12.08
C ALA A 87 11.53 0.56 -11.04
N ASN A 88 10.69 -0.44 -11.26
CA ASN A 88 10.72 -1.72 -10.57
C ASN A 88 10.87 -2.83 -11.62
N VAL A 89 11.72 -3.81 -11.32
CA VAL A 89 11.93 -4.99 -12.18
C VAL A 89 11.53 -6.21 -11.38
N LEU A 90 10.53 -6.94 -11.88
CA LEU A 90 10.05 -8.17 -11.27
C LEU A 90 10.34 -9.34 -12.20
N VAL A 91 11.12 -10.30 -11.69
CA VAL A 91 11.49 -11.51 -12.42
C VAL A 91 10.79 -12.69 -11.76
N VAL A 92 9.94 -13.37 -12.53
CA VAL A 92 9.24 -14.57 -12.07
C VAL A 92 9.92 -15.79 -12.68
N VAL A 93 10.47 -16.65 -11.83
CA VAL A 93 11.10 -17.92 -12.24
C VAL A 93 10.16 -19.06 -11.87
N ARG A 94 9.91 -19.97 -12.82
CA ARG A 94 9.04 -21.15 -12.61
C ARG A 94 9.78 -22.42 -13.03
N GLY A 95 9.46 -23.54 -12.39
CA GLY A 95 9.98 -24.85 -12.76
C GLY A 95 11.35 -25.19 -12.16
N VAL A 96 11.75 -24.50 -11.10
CA VAL A 96 12.97 -24.80 -10.31
C VAL A 96 12.58 -24.98 -8.84
N ASP A 97 13.24 -25.90 -8.14
CA ASP A 97 12.94 -26.19 -6.74
C ASP A 97 13.46 -25.10 -5.80
N SER A 98 14.62 -24.53 -6.11
CA SER A 98 15.21 -23.40 -5.38
C SER A 98 16.16 -22.64 -6.29
N LEU A 99 16.36 -21.37 -5.99
CA LEU A 99 17.24 -20.49 -6.74
C LEU A 99 18.04 -19.61 -5.77
N ASP A 100 19.29 -20.02 -5.51
CA ASP A 100 20.18 -19.28 -4.62
C ASP A 100 20.68 -17.99 -5.28
N MET A 101 20.40 -16.85 -4.64
CA MET A 101 20.80 -15.52 -5.10
C MET A 101 21.84 -14.93 -4.14
N PRO A 102 23.12 -14.86 -4.53
CA PRO A 102 24.23 -14.54 -3.61
C PRO A 102 24.22 -13.09 -3.11
N ASN A 103 23.59 -12.15 -3.82
CA ASN A 103 23.56 -10.73 -3.50
C ASN A 103 22.12 -10.24 -3.26
N SER A 104 21.35 -10.91 -2.40
CA SER A 104 20.00 -10.47 -2.03
C SER A 104 20.00 -9.55 -0.82
N VAL A 105 19.12 -8.54 -0.84
CA VAL A 105 18.88 -7.62 0.27
C VAL A 105 18.06 -8.31 1.36
N ALA A 106 16.99 -9.00 0.95
CA ALA A 106 16.09 -9.76 1.80
C ALA A 106 15.40 -10.86 0.98
N SER A 107 14.96 -11.93 1.65
CA SER A 107 14.13 -12.98 1.06
C SER A 107 13.02 -13.34 2.02
N TYR A 108 11.83 -13.59 1.48
CA TYR A 108 10.62 -13.86 2.24
C TYR A 108 9.91 -15.09 1.67
N PRO A 109 9.35 -15.96 2.52
CA PRO A 109 8.55 -17.07 2.04
C PRO A 109 7.25 -16.56 1.41
N LEU A 110 6.84 -17.19 0.31
CA LEU A 110 5.60 -16.85 -0.39
C LEU A 110 4.48 -17.80 0.03
N GLU A 111 3.38 -17.25 0.48
CA GLU A 111 2.14 -17.98 0.68
C GLU A 111 1.26 -17.84 -0.57
N ASN A 112 0.56 -18.91 -0.94
CA ASN A 112 -0.37 -18.92 -2.07
C ASN A 112 0.26 -18.35 -3.35
N PRO A 113 1.20 -19.07 -3.99
CA PRO A 113 1.88 -18.68 -5.21
C PRO A 113 0.89 -18.65 -6.39
N VAL A 114 0.07 -17.61 -6.46
CA VAL A 114 -0.83 -17.38 -7.59
C VAL A 114 -0.07 -16.65 -8.70
N PRO A 115 -0.36 -16.92 -9.98
CA PRO A 115 0.06 -16.05 -11.06
C PRO A 115 -0.51 -14.64 -10.84
N PHE A 116 0.36 -13.67 -10.59
CA PHE A 116 -0.01 -12.26 -10.53
C PHE A 116 0.57 -11.51 -11.74
N THR A 117 -0.10 -10.43 -12.14
CA THR A 117 0.38 -9.48 -13.16
C THR A 117 0.61 -8.12 -12.52
N LEU A 118 1.37 -7.26 -13.19
CA LEU A 118 1.60 -5.88 -12.76
C LEU A 118 0.65 -4.89 -13.46
N ASP A 119 -0.47 -5.38 -14.01
CA ASP A 119 -1.40 -4.57 -14.79
C ASP A 119 -2.06 -3.48 -13.92
N SER A 120 -2.40 -3.80 -12.66
CA SER A 120 -2.94 -2.82 -11.70
C SER A 120 -1.96 -1.68 -11.42
N VAL A 121 -0.67 -2.02 -11.34
CA VAL A 121 0.41 -1.05 -11.14
C VAL A 121 0.58 -0.18 -12.40
N ALA A 122 0.56 -0.80 -13.57
CA ALA A 122 0.63 -0.09 -14.85
C ALA A 122 -0.56 0.87 -15.04
N GLU A 123 -1.77 0.45 -14.70
CA GLU A 123 -2.99 1.26 -14.75
C GLU A 123 -2.92 2.43 -13.76
N THR A 124 -2.38 2.22 -12.56
CA THR A 124 -2.14 3.28 -11.58
C THR A 124 -1.14 4.32 -12.11
N VAL A 125 -0.06 3.87 -12.75
CA VAL A 125 0.89 4.77 -13.41
C VAL A 125 0.22 5.52 -14.57
N HIS A 126 -0.55 4.83 -15.42
CA HIS A 126 -1.23 5.47 -16.54
C HIS A 126 -2.25 6.50 -16.05
N SER A 127 -3.10 6.20 -15.07
CA SER A 127 -4.01 7.19 -14.48
C SER A 127 -3.31 8.37 -13.81
N LEU A 128 -2.10 8.19 -13.25
CA LEU A 128 -1.30 9.25 -12.65
C LEU A 128 -0.63 10.20 -13.64
N PHE A 129 -0.28 9.69 -14.82
CA PHE A 129 0.61 10.33 -15.80
C PHE A 129 0.01 10.47 -17.22
N ALA A 130 -1.18 9.95 -17.48
CA ALA A 130 -1.91 10.15 -18.74
C ALA A 130 -2.44 11.57 -18.87
N GLU A 131 -2.82 11.94 -20.09
CA GLU A 131 -3.11 13.32 -20.55
C GLU A 131 -4.25 14.07 -19.83
N ASP A 132 -4.95 13.45 -18.88
CA ASP A 132 -5.91 14.18 -18.07
C ASP A 132 -5.18 14.98 -16.98
N THR A 133 -5.34 16.30 -17.04
CA THR A 133 -4.77 17.23 -16.06
C THR A 133 -5.18 16.79 -14.65
N PRO A 134 -4.24 16.37 -13.80
CA PRO A 134 -4.57 15.95 -12.45
C PRO A 134 -5.19 17.11 -11.69
N VAL A 135 -6.11 16.80 -10.76
CA VAL A 135 -6.66 17.82 -9.89
C VAL A 135 -5.56 18.25 -8.92
N VAL A 136 -5.04 19.46 -9.10
CA VAL A 136 -4.08 20.07 -8.19
C VAL A 136 -4.85 20.87 -7.16
N LEU A 137 -4.71 20.50 -5.89
CA LEU A 137 -5.26 21.24 -4.76
C LEU A 137 -4.13 22.02 -4.10
N GLN A 138 -4.17 23.35 -4.21
CA GLN A 138 -3.21 24.23 -3.55
C GLN A 138 -3.83 24.82 -2.28
N LEU A 139 -3.28 24.40 -1.14
CA LEU A 139 -3.53 24.99 0.18
C LEU A 139 -2.50 26.11 0.37
N ALA A 140 -2.80 27.33 -0.07
CA ALA A 140 -1.92 28.48 0.14
C ALA A 140 -2.47 29.33 1.32
N PRO A 141 -1.69 29.54 2.40
CA PRO A 141 -2.12 30.35 3.54
C PRO A 141 -2.36 31.84 3.20
N SER A 142 -1.77 32.33 2.10
CA SER A 142 -1.75 33.76 1.74
C SER A 142 -2.90 34.20 0.85
N GLU A 143 -3.57 33.26 0.19
CA GLU A 143 -4.66 33.56 -0.74
C GLU A 143 -5.95 33.06 -0.09
N GLU A 144 -6.96 33.92 0.05
CA GLU A 144 -8.25 33.58 0.68
C GLU A 144 -9.05 32.50 -0.09
N ARG A 145 -8.43 31.74 -0.99
CA ARG A 145 -9.07 30.79 -1.90
C ARG A 145 -8.23 29.51 -2.08
N LEU A 146 -8.87 28.35 -1.91
CA LEU A 146 -8.37 27.07 -2.38
C LEU A 146 -8.39 27.05 -3.91
N TYR A 147 -7.21 26.93 -4.54
CA TYR A 147 -7.13 26.79 -6.00
C TYR A 147 -7.19 25.32 -6.38
N MET A 148 -8.21 24.98 -7.16
CA MET A 148 -8.40 23.67 -7.77
C MET A 148 -8.22 23.79 -9.27
N LEU A 149 -7.20 23.13 -9.81
CA LEU A 149 -6.91 23.08 -11.25
C LEU A 149 -7.24 21.68 -11.75
N GLY A 150 -8.22 21.52 -12.63
CA GLY A 150 -8.56 20.23 -13.25
C GLY A 150 -10.04 20.09 -13.64
N LYS A 151 -10.41 18.94 -14.22
CA LYS A 151 -11.77 18.67 -14.72
C LYS A 151 -12.81 18.34 -13.62
N ALA A 152 -12.41 18.25 -12.35
CA ALA A 152 -13.27 17.78 -11.25
C ALA A 152 -13.90 18.88 -10.40
N ASN A 153 -14.04 20.11 -10.91
CA ASN A 153 -14.57 21.25 -10.15
C ASN A 153 -15.92 20.97 -9.48
N ALA A 154 -16.82 20.24 -10.15
CA ALA A 154 -18.17 19.94 -9.64
C ALA A 154 -18.19 19.09 -8.35
N VAL A 155 -17.20 18.23 -8.13
CA VAL A 155 -17.11 17.38 -6.92
C VAL A 155 -16.75 18.20 -5.68
N PHE A 156 -16.16 19.38 -5.89
CA PHE A 156 -15.58 20.21 -4.85
C PHE A 156 -16.28 21.58 -4.73
N GLU A 157 -17.40 21.80 -5.42
CA GLU A 157 -18.19 23.03 -5.30
C GLU A 157 -18.70 23.23 -3.86
N ASP A 158 -18.98 22.13 -3.16
CA ASP A 158 -19.48 22.14 -1.78
C ASP A 158 -18.36 22.31 -0.73
N LEU A 159 -17.08 22.30 -1.14
CA LEU A 159 -15.99 22.53 -0.21
C LEU A 159 -15.86 24.02 0.16
N PRO A 160 -15.57 24.33 1.43
CA PRO A 160 -15.29 25.69 1.84
C PRO A 160 -14.03 26.19 1.12
N VAL A 161 -14.20 27.16 0.23
CA VAL A 161 -13.11 27.66 -0.62
C VAL A 161 -12.28 28.73 0.08
N THR A 162 -12.75 29.34 1.18
CA THR A 162 -12.00 30.41 1.89
C THR A 162 -11.59 30.04 3.31
N LEU A 163 -10.48 30.60 3.79
CA LEU A 163 -9.99 30.42 5.18
C LEU A 163 -11.06 30.75 6.23
N GLN A 164 -11.90 31.76 5.97
CA GLN A 164 -12.98 32.14 6.87
C GLN A 164 -14.08 31.06 6.92
N GLN A 165 -14.42 30.47 5.78
CA GLN A 165 -15.40 29.37 5.71
C GLN A 165 -14.84 28.11 6.38
N ILE A 166 -13.56 27.78 6.18
CA ILE A 166 -12.92 26.63 6.82
C ILE A 166 -12.81 26.83 8.34
N ARG A 167 -12.53 28.05 8.80
CA ARG A 167 -12.52 28.36 10.24
C ARG A 167 -13.92 28.21 10.86
N ALA A 168 -14.96 28.61 10.14
CA ALA A 168 -16.33 28.34 10.57
C ALA A 168 -16.63 26.83 10.60
N ARG A 169 -16.11 26.08 9.62
CA ARG A 169 -16.22 24.61 9.53
C ARG A 169 -15.60 23.89 10.73
N LEU A 170 -14.46 24.38 11.25
CA LEU A 170 -13.84 23.83 12.47
C LEU A 170 -14.75 23.89 13.71
N SER A 171 -15.73 24.79 13.73
CA SER A 171 -16.68 24.96 14.85
C SER A 171 -18.00 24.21 14.64
N GLN A 172 -18.17 23.52 13.51
CA GLN A 172 -19.38 22.78 13.14
C GLN A 172 -19.26 21.28 13.46
N ASP A 173 -20.38 20.57 13.39
CA ASP A 173 -20.43 19.12 13.55
C ASP A 173 -19.65 18.40 12.42
N GLY A 174 -18.93 17.33 12.77
CA GLY A 174 -17.98 16.68 11.85
C GLY A 174 -16.62 17.37 11.74
N SER A 175 -16.31 18.28 12.66
CA SER A 175 -14.99 18.89 12.79
C SER A 175 -13.95 17.89 13.27
N VAL A 176 -12.77 17.94 12.68
CA VAL A 176 -11.57 17.19 13.05
C VAL A 176 -11.14 17.52 14.49
N LEU A 177 -11.53 18.68 15.04
CA LEU A 177 -11.28 19.02 16.45
C LEU A 177 -11.99 18.09 17.44
N ALA A 178 -13.02 17.37 17.01
CA ALA A 178 -13.74 16.39 17.83
C ALA A 178 -13.05 15.01 17.81
N SER A 179 -12.27 14.70 16.77
CA SER A 179 -11.65 13.39 16.57
C SER A 179 -10.13 13.37 16.81
N LEU A 180 -9.42 14.48 16.56
CA LEU A 180 -7.98 14.57 16.76
C LEU A 180 -7.61 15.03 18.17
N PRO A 181 -6.69 14.33 18.86
CA PRO A 181 -6.12 14.81 20.10
C PRO A 181 -5.20 16.01 19.80
N LEU A 182 -5.60 17.19 20.26
CA LEU A 182 -4.88 18.43 19.95
C LEU A 182 -3.48 18.49 20.55
N ASN A 183 -3.21 17.75 21.63
CA ASN A 183 -1.91 17.67 22.29
C ASN A 183 -1.25 19.05 22.47
N SER A 184 -0.30 19.40 21.61
CA SER A 184 0.45 20.67 21.64
C SER A 184 -0.19 21.82 20.85
N LEU A 185 -1.25 21.56 20.06
CA LEU A 185 -1.95 22.55 19.24
C LEU A 185 -3.00 23.31 20.05
N SER A 186 -2.99 24.63 19.91
CA SER A 186 -3.91 25.55 20.57
C SER A 186 -5.06 25.94 19.65
N ARG A 187 -6.30 25.88 20.17
CA ARG A 187 -7.49 26.41 19.47
C ARG A 187 -7.53 27.94 19.40
N ASN A 188 -6.60 28.61 20.09
CA ASN A 188 -6.56 30.06 20.21
C ASN A 188 -5.36 30.69 19.49
N ALA A 189 -4.39 29.88 19.05
CA ALA A 189 -3.27 30.36 18.28
C ALA A 189 -3.65 30.37 16.80
N GLU A 190 -3.39 31.49 16.11
CA GLU A 190 -3.77 31.68 14.72
C GLU A 190 -3.07 30.68 13.78
N ALA A 191 -1.77 30.45 13.98
CA ALA A 191 -1.00 29.48 13.22
C ALA A 191 -1.53 28.04 13.36
N ASP A 192 -1.89 27.64 14.58
CA ASP A 192 -2.42 26.31 14.86
C ASP A 192 -3.83 26.15 14.26
N LEU A 193 -4.65 27.20 14.30
CA LEU A 193 -5.96 27.22 13.66
C LEU A 193 -5.86 27.10 12.14
N LEU A 194 -4.86 27.75 11.51
CA LEU A 194 -4.60 27.59 10.07
C LEU A 194 -4.24 26.16 9.73
N PHE A 195 -3.29 25.57 10.46
CA PHE A 195 -2.93 24.15 10.26
C PHE A 195 -4.12 23.22 10.45
N LEU A 196 -4.90 23.39 11.51
CA LEU A 196 -6.11 22.60 11.77
C LEU A 196 -7.16 22.79 10.67
N SER A 197 -7.25 23.98 10.09
CA SER A 197 -8.16 24.29 8.97
C SER A 197 -7.75 23.53 7.70
N GLU A 198 -6.46 23.44 7.40
CA GLU A 198 -5.95 22.64 6.28
C GLU A 198 -6.27 21.15 6.48
N VAL A 199 -6.08 20.64 7.70
CA VAL A 199 -6.42 19.25 8.04
C VAL A 199 -7.93 19.00 7.90
N GLN A 200 -8.79 19.95 8.29
CA GLN A 200 -10.24 19.85 8.09
C GLN A 200 -10.60 19.75 6.60
N VAL A 201 -9.99 20.56 5.75
CA VAL A 201 -10.22 20.50 4.29
C VAL A 201 -9.80 19.15 3.74
N LEU A 202 -8.66 18.62 4.15
CA LEU A 202 -8.23 17.27 3.75
C LEU A 202 -9.23 16.21 4.21
N HIS A 203 -9.73 16.31 5.44
CA HIS A 203 -10.75 15.40 5.95
C HIS A 203 -12.05 15.46 5.14
N ASP A 204 -12.57 16.66 4.88
CA ASP A 204 -13.78 16.85 4.08
C ASP A 204 -13.60 16.34 2.63
N ILE A 205 -12.42 16.55 2.03
CA ILE A 205 -12.06 15.98 0.71
C ILE A 205 -12.08 14.45 0.76
N THR A 206 -11.47 13.83 1.78
CA THR A 206 -11.45 12.36 1.90
C THR A 206 -12.85 11.78 2.12
N ALA A 207 -13.77 12.55 2.73
CA ALA A 207 -15.16 12.14 2.88
C ALA A 207 -15.95 12.25 1.56
N LEU A 208 -15.65 13.26 0.72
CA LEU A 208 -16.28 13.45 -0.59
C LEU A 208 -15.77 12.44 -1.63
N VAL A 209 -14.49 12.11 -1.59
CA VAL A 209 -13.84 11.22 -2.56
C VAL A 209 -13.89 9.78 -2.05
N SER A 210 -15.00 9.09 -2.35
CA SER A 210 -15.22 7.69 -1.99
C SER A 210 -14.79 6.67 -3.08
N TRP A 211 -14.07 7.09 -4.15
CA TRP A 211 -13.58 6.24 -5.25
C TRP A 211 -12.19 6.75 -5.74
N PRO A 212 -11.38 6.02 -6.56
CA PRO A 212 -9.95 6.22 -6.78
C PRO A 212 -9.67 7.43 -7.67
N VAL A 213 -9.95 8.63 -7.16
CA VAL A 213 -9.45 9.87 -7.74
C VAL A 213 -8.11 10.13 -7.08
N LEU A 214 -7.05 10.08 -7.88
CA LEU A 214 -5.70 10.43 -7.48
C LEU A 214 -5.61 11.92 -7.13
N LEU A 215 -5.90 12.23 -5.87
CA LEU A 215 -5.72 13.56 -5.30
C LEU A 215 -4.22 13.84 -5.15
N LYS A 216 -3.69 14.76 -5.95
CA LYS A 216 -2.33 15.29 -5.78
C LYS A 216 -2.39 16.45 -4.78
N VAL A 217 -2.13 16.16 -3.51
CA VAL A 217 -1.93 17.19 -2.48
C VAL A 217 -0.48 17.68 -2.59
N GLN A 218 -0.29 18.91 -3.07
CA GLN A 218 1.02 19.55 -3.10
C GLN A 218 1.06 20.61 -2.00
N ALA A 219 1.66 20.26 -0.85
CA ALA A 219 1.94 21.23 0.20
C ALA A 219 3.07 22.15 -0.28
N ALA A 220 2.74 23.39 -0.62
CA ALA A 220 3.74 24.41 -0.92
C ALA A 220 4.37 24.86 0.41
N GLN A 221 5.54 24.30 0.76
CA GLN A 221 6.43 24.94 1.71
C GLN A 221 7.02 26.18 1.03
N THR A 222 6.36 27.33 1.21
CA THR A 222 6.98 28.63 0.99
C THR A 222 8.09 28.80 2.03
N CYS A 223 9.35 28.75 1.58
CA CYS A 223 10.50 29.29 2.30
C CYS A 223 10.40 30.82 2.37
#